data_AF-A0A820BWY6-F1
#
_entry.id   AF-A0A820BWY6-F1
#
_cell.length_a   1.000
_cell.length_b   1.000
_cell.length_c   1.000
_cell.angle_alpha   90.00
_cell.angle_beta   90.00
_cell.angle_gamma   90.00
#
_symmetry.space_group_name_H-M   'P 1'
#
loop_
_entity.id
_entity.type
_entity.pdbx_description
1 polymer ?
#
loop_
_entity_poly.entity_id
_entity_poly.type
_entity_poly.pdbx_seq_one_letter_code
_entity_poly.pdbx_strand_id
1 'polypeptide(L)'
;MDDDEQTITDSTNKTISELDLRTKKAYQFKTSVLERLREQRNSREFCDLVLCAENEKFNVHKCVLVASSDYFEAMISRSGMQEATADTIELKDITANGLRAVLDFIYTGELSLSIENI
;
A
#
# COMPACT_ATOMS: atom_id res chain seq x y z
N MET A 1 -14.84 51.91 -7.64
CA MET A 1 -14.86 50.82 -8.64
C MET A 1 -14.23 49.56 -8.03
N ASP A 2 -14.15 49.49 -6.69
CA ASP A 2 -13.17 48.67 -5.97
C ASP A 2 -13.83 47.57 -5.10
N ASP A 3 -15.15 47.63 -4.90
CA ASP A 3 -15.91 46.65 -4.09
C ASP A 3 -16.16 45.32 -4.81
N ASP A 4 -16.26 45.34 -6.14
CA ASP A 4 -16.48 44.13 -6.95
C ASP A 4 -15.20 43.26 -7.02
N GLU A 5 -14.01 43.87 -7.01
CA GLU A 5 -12.72 43.16 -7.11
C GLU A 5 -12.33 42.48 -5.78
N GLN A 6 -12.68 43.11 -4.65
CA GLN A 6 -12.47 42.56 -3.30
C GLN A 6 -13.36 41.33 -3.02
N THR A 7 -14.59 41.34 -3.51
CA THR A 7 -15.56 40.24 -3.31
C THR A 7 -15.18 38.97 -4.10
N ILE A 8 -14.61 39.15 -5.30
CA ILE A 8 -14.13 38.06 -6.16
C ILE A 8 -12.88 37.41 -5.55
N THR A 9 -11.95 38.21 -5.03
CA THR A 9 -10.71 37.71 -4.42
C THR A 9 -10.98 36.93 -3.13
N ASP A 10 -11.89 37.37 -2.27
CA ASP A 10 -12.27 36.66 -1.04
C ASP A 10 -12.98 35.32 -1.32
N SER A 11 -13.85 35.30 -2.34
CA SER A 11 -14.53 34.07 -2.79
C SER A 11 -13.55 33.06 -3.38
N THR A 12 -12.52 33.54 -4.07
CA THR A 12 -11.45 32.70 -4.65
C THR A 12 -10.57 32.10 -3.56
N ASN A 13 -10.15 32.90 -2.57
CA ASN A 13 -9.33 32.45 -1.44
C ASN A 13 -10.07 31.41 -0.57
N LYS A 14 -11.37 31.63 -0.32
CA LYS A 14 -12.21 30.65 0.38
C LYS A 14 -12.24 29.31 -0.37
N THR A 15 -12.47 29.34 -1.68
CA THR A 15 -12.52 28.14 -2.52
C THR A 15 -11.19 27.38 -2.52
N ILE A 16 -10.05 28.09 -2.60
CA ILE A 16 -8.71 27.49 -2.51
C ILE A 16 -8.49 26.81 -1.15
N SER A 17 -8.90 27.44 -0.05
CA SER A 17 -8.77 26.87 1.30
C SER A 17 -9.61 25.59 1.48
N GLU A 18 -10.80 25.53 0.89
CA GLU A 18 -11.65 24.35 0.93
C GLU A 18 -11.08 23.21 0.08
N LEU A 19 -10.45 23.52 -1.06
CA LEU A 19 -9.76 22.55 -1.92
C LEU A 19 -8.51 21.97 -1.23
N ASP A 20 -7.73 22.79 -0.53
CA ASP A 20 -6.57 22.33 0.25
C ASP A 20 -7.02 21.40 1.39
N LEU A 21 -8.09 21.77 2.12
CA LEU A 21 -8.66 20.93 3.18
C LEU A 21 -9.16 19.58 2.66
N ARG A 22 -9.80 19.56 1.47
CA ARG A 22 -10.25 18.32 0.82
C ARG A 22 -9.07 17.44 0.44
N THR A 23 -8.02 18.03 -0.13
CA THR A 23 -6.80 17.31 -0.53
C THR A 23 -6.10 16.71 0.70
N LYS A 24 -5.98 17.48 1.79
CA LYS A 24 -5.44 17.01 3.07
C LYS A 24 -6.26 15.86 3.66
N LYS A 25 -7.60 15.97 3.67
CA LYS A 25 -8.47 14.88 4.14
C LYS A 25 -8.33 13.62 3.29
N ALA A 26 -8.27 13.77 1.96
CA ALA A 26 -8.07 12.63 1.05
C ALA A 26 -6.72 11.95 1.28
N TYR A 27 -5.66 12.73 1.50
CA TYR A 27 -4.34 12.20 1.83
C TYR A 27 -4.36 11.43 3.16
N GLN A 28 -4.91 12.04 4.22
CA GLN A 28 -5.04 11.39 5.53
C GLN A 28 -5.85 10.10 5.47
N PHE A 29 -6.95 10.08 4.70
CA PHE A 29 -7.75 8.88 4.52
C PHE A 29 -6.91 7.75 3.90
N LYS A 30 -6.19 8.02 2.80
CA LYS A 30 -5.32 7.04 2.14
C LYS A 30 -4.25 6.50 3.09
N THR A 31 -3.56 7.39 3.82
CA THR A 31 -2.55 6.99 4.81
C THR A 31 -3.16 6.14 5.91
N SER A 32 -4.30 6.53 6.48
CA SER A 32 -4.96 5.77 7.55
C SER A 32 -5.43 4.39 7.10
N VAL A 33 -5.85 4.23 5.85
CA VAL A 33 -6.22 2.93 5.29
C VAL A 33 -4.98 2.04 5.18
N LEU A 34 -3.87 2.59 4.68
CA LEU A 34 -2.62 1.84 4.53
C LEU A 34 -2.04 1.41 5.89
N GLU A 35 -2.06 2.30 6.89
CA GLU A 35 -1.66 2.00 8.26
C GLU A 35 -2.48 0.84 8.84
N ARG A 36 -3.81 0.85 8.64
CA ARG A 36 -4.68 -0.24 9.10
C ARG A 36 -4.40 -1.55 8.37
N LEU A 37 -4.13 -1.52 7.07
CA LEU A 37 -3.74 -2.73 6.32
C LEU A 37 -2.41 -3.31 6.82
N ARG A 38 -1.46 -2.45 7.21
CA ARG A 38 -0.20 -2.86 7.84
C ARG A 38 -0.43 -3.49 9.21
N GLU A 39 -1.27 -2.89 10.04
CA GLU A 39 -1.65 -3.45 11.35
C GLU A 39 -2.29 -4.83 11.20
N GLN A 40 -3.25 -4.97 10.28
CA GLN A 40 -3.89 -6.26 9.95
C GLN A 40 -2.87 -7.30 9.48
N ARG A 41 -1.91 -6.91 8.63
CA ARG A 41 -0.82 -7.82 8.22
C ARG A 41 0.01 -8.28 9.42
N ASN A 42 0.36 -7.37 10.33
CA ASN A 42 1.16 -7.68 11.51
C ASN A 42 0.40 -8.60 12.49
N SER A 43 -0.91 -8.40 12.65
CA SER A 43 -1.79 -9.29 13.43
C SER A 43 -2.16 -10.58 12.69
N ARG A 44 -1.81 -10.68 11.39
CA ARG A 44 -2.18 -11.77 10.46
C ARG A 44 -3.69 -11.90 10.25
N GLU A 45 -4.44 -10.84 10.52
CA GLU A 45 -5.88 -10.79 10.26
C GLU A 45 -6.12 -10.63 8.77
N PHE A 46 -7.10 -11.37 8.23
CA PHE A 46 -7.51 -11.34 6.82
C PHE A 46 -6.42 -11.70 5.79
N CYS A 47 -5.20 -12.03 6.21
CA CYS A 47 -4.17 -12.59 5.35
C CYS A 47 -4.64 -13.92 4.76
N ASP A 48 -4.63 -14.01 3.43
CA ASP A 48 -5.12 -15.13 2.63
C ASP A 48 -4.01 -15.77 1.76
N LEU A 49 -2.77 -15.28 1.88
CA LEU A 49 -1.58 -15.80 1.20
C LEU A 49 -0.36 -15.78 2.13
N VAL A 50 0.47 -16.81 1.99
CA VAL A 50 1.80 -16.90 2.61
C VAL A 50 2.85 -16.93 1.50
N LEU A 51 3.75 -15.95 1.50
CA LEU A 51 4.96 -16.01 0.68
C LEU A 51 6.09 -16.64 1.48
N CYS A 52 6.81 -17.57 0.88
CA CYS A 52 8.04 -18.13 1.41
C CYS A 52 9.21 -17.62 0.59
N ALA A 53 10.22 -17.05 1.25
CA ALA A 53 11.50 -16.71 0.65
C ALA A 53 12.59 -17.27 1.55
N GLU A 54 13.51 -18.04 0.97
CA GLU A 54 14.50 -18.82 1.71
C GLU A 54 13.82 -19.67 2.80
N ASN A 55 14.12 -19.41 4.08
CA ASN A 55 13.55 -20.13 5.23
C ASN A 55 12.49 -19.33 5.99
N GLU A 56 12.04 -18.19 5.45
CA GLU A 56 11.11 -17.28 6.12
C GLU A 56 9.73 -17.25 5.46
N LYS A 57 8.70 -17.05 6.29
CA LYS A 57 7.29 -17.01 5.88
C LYS A 57 6.70 -15.64 6.14
N PHE A 58 5.97 -15.12 5.16
CA PHE A 58 5.35 -13.80 5.16
C PHE A 58 3.85 -13.92 4.91
N ASN A 59 3.05 -13.65 5.93
CA ASN A 59 1.59 -13.54 5.76
C ASN A 59 1.26 -12.21 5.11
N VAL A 60 0.41 -12.25 4.08
CA VAL A 60 0.06 -11.09 3.24
C VAL A 60 -1.38 -11.20 2.75
N HIS A 61 -1.96 -10.07 2.36
CA HIS A 61 -3.23 -10.00 1.65
C HIS A 61 -2.99 -10.05 0.14
N LYS A 62 -3.59 -11.00 -0.57
CA LYS A 62 -3.53 -11.14 -2.04
C LYS A 62 -3.92 -9.84 -2.73
N CYS A 63 -5.05 -9.26 -2.33
CA CYS A 63 -5.60 -8.05 -2.95
C CYS A 63 -4.66 -6.84 -2.86
N VAL A 64 -3.95 -6.67 -1.74
CA VAL A 64 -2.98 -5.58 -1.57
C VAL A 64 -1.78 -5.78 -2.48
N LEU A 65 -1.26 -7.00 -2.60
CA LEU A 65 -0.14 -7.29 -3.50
C LEU A 65 -0.50 -7.07 -4.96
N VAL A 66 -1.65 -7.59 -5.40
CA VAL A 66 -2.16 -7.44 -6.77
C VAL A 66 -2.35 -5.95 -7.12
N ALA A 67 -2.97 -5.18 -6.22
CA ALA A 67 -3.16 -3.75 -6.43
C ALA A 67 -1.84 -2.94 -6.48
N SER A 68 -0.76 -3.49 -5.92
CA SER A 68 0.54 -2.80 -5.83
C SER A 68 1.50 -3.16 -6.97
N SER A 69 1.30 -4.30 -7.65
CA SER A 69 2.21 -4.73 -8.72
C SER A 69 1.61 -5.79 -9.64
N ASP A 70 1.71 -5.53 -10.95
CA ASP A 70 1.40 -6.48 -12.03
C ASP A 70 2.20 -7.79 -11.89
N TYR A 71 3.40 -7.75 -11.29
CA TYR A 71 4.18 -8.96 -11.02
C TYR A 71 3.43 -9.90 -10.08
N PHE A 72 2.91 -9.38 -8.96
CA PHE A 72 2.16 -10.17 -8.00
C PHE A 72 0.84 -10.64 -8.58
N GLU A 73 0.17 -9.82 -9.39
CA GLU A 73 -1.03 -10.23 -10.14
C GLU A 73 -0.76 -11.43 -11.04
N ALA A 74 0.26 -11.35 -11.90
CA ALA A 74 0.63 -12.43 -12.80
C ALA A 74 1.10 -13.68 -12.04
N MET A 75 1.83 -13.51 -10.94
CA MET A 75 2.29 -14.62 -10.10
C MET A 75 1.13 -15.37 -9.46
N ILE A 76 0.19 -14.67 -8.82
CA ILE A 76 -0.97 -15.24 -8.11
C ILE A 76 -1.97 -15.84 -9.11
N SER A 77 -2.14 -15.23 -10.28
CA SER A 77 -3.05 -15.76 -11.31
C SER A 77 -2.51 -17.06 -11.94
N ARG A 78 -1.19 -17.16 -12.14
CA ARG A 78 -0.55 -18.35 -12.73
C ARG A 78 -0.47 -19.54 -11.79
N SER A 79 -0.49 -19.32 -10.48
CA SER A 79 -0.49 -20.41 -9.49
C SER A 79 -1.85 -21.11 -9.35
N GLY A 80 -2.91 -20.67 -10.06
CA GLY A 80 -4.20 -21.36 -10.09
C GLY A 80 -5.02 -21.24 -8.79
N MET A 81 -4.74 -20.22 -7.98
CA MET A 81 -5.15 -20.09 -6.57
C MET A 81 -6.61 -19.60 -6.34
N GLN A 82 -7.57 -20.15 -7.06
CA GLN A 82 -8.96 -19.66 -7.02
C GLN A 82 -9.78 -20.11 -5.79
N GLU A 83 -9.36 -21.13 -5.01
CA GLU A 83 -10.27 -21.80 -4.05
C GLU A 83 -9.74 -22.12 -2.63
N ALA A 84 -8.53 -21.71 -2.24
CA ALA A 84 -7.96 -22.12 -0.93
C ALA A 84 -7.83 -20.97 0.09
N THR A 85 -8.14 -21.31 1.36
CA THR A 85 -8.26 -20.39 2.50
C THR A 85 -6.93 -19.94 3.12
N ALA A 86 -5.80 -20.51 2.68
CA ALA A 86 -4.46 -19.97 2.88
C ALA A 86 -3.51 -20.70 1.92
N ASP A 87 -3.16 -20.06 0.81
CA ASP A 87 -2.21 -20.63 -0.15
C ASP A 87 -0.78 -20.22 0.20
N THR A 88 0.20 -21.08 -0.08
CA THR A 88 1.63 -20.79 0.11
C THR A 88 2.34 -20.76 -1.24
N ILE A 89 3.06 -19.67 -1.54
CA ILE A 89 3.91 -19.53 -2.74
C ILE A 89 5.37 -19.44 -2.31
N GLU A 90 6.23 -20.28 -2.87
CA GLU A 90 7.68 -20.23 -2.66
C GLU A 90 8.36 -19.39 -3.76
N LEU A 91 9.14 -18.39 -3.34
CA LEU A 91 9.92 -17.51 -4.20
C LEU A 91 11.40 -17.87 -4.07
N LYS A 92 11.94 -18.54 -5.09
CA LYS A 92 13.30 -19.11 -5.07
C LYS A 92 14.40 -18.11 -5.39
N ASP A 93 14.06 -17.05 -6.12
CA ASP A 93 15.03 -16.08 -6.66
C ASP A 93 15.05 -14.76 -5.87
N ILE A 94 14.46 -14.72 -4.66
CA ILE A 94 14.43 -13.55 -3.80
C ILE A 94 14.91 -13.92 -2.39
N THR A 95 15.73 -13.06 -1.79
CA THR A 95 16.14 -13.21 -0.40
C THR A 95 15.00 -12.84 0.55
N ALA A 96 15.00 -13.38 1.77
CA ALA A 96 14.01 -13.03 2.77
C ALA A 96 14.04 -11.52 3.11
N ASN A 97 15.24 -10.94 3.19
CA ASN A 97 15.42 -9.50 3.41
C ASN A 97 14.89 -8.65 2.26
N GLY A 98 15.16 -9.03 1.02
CA GLY A 98 14.66 -8.33 -0.16
C GLY A 98 13.13 -8.35 -0.22
N LEU A 99 12.53 -9.53 -0.01
CA LEU A 99 11.07 -9.66 0.05
C LEU A 99 10.48 -8.84 1.20
N ARG A 100 11.10 -8.85 2.38
CA ARG A 100 10.67 -8.03 3.53
C ARG A 100 10.65 -6.55 3.18
N ALA A 101 11.71 -6.02 2.57
CA ALA A 101 11.78 -4.62 2.16
C ALA A 101 10.69 -4.25 1.16
N VAL A 102 10.43 -5.11 0.17
CA VAL A 102 9.33 -4.91 -0.80
C VAL A 102 7.98 -4.92 -0.11
N LEU A 103 7.73 -5.89 0.78
CA LEU A 103 6.47 -5.96 1.53
C LEU A 103 6.30 -4.76 2.46
N ASP A 104 7.37 -4.32 3.13
CA ASP A 104 7.29 -3.16 4.00
C ASP A 104 6.95 -1.92 3.17
N PHE A 105 7.59 -1.71 2.02
CA PHE A 105 7.22 -0.62 1.09
C PHE A 105 5.75 -0.68 0.66
N ILE A 106 5.24 -1.87 0.31
CA ILE A 106 3.83 -2.04 -0.08
C ILE A 106 2.87 -1.62 1.04
N TYR A 107 3.22 -1.88 2.31
CA TYR A 107 2.37 -1.61 3.46
C TYR A 107 2.67 -0.31 4.21
N THR A 108 3.74 0.41 3.86
CA THR A 108 4.10 1.71 4.48
C THR A 108 4.13 2.86 3.48
N GLY A 109 4.33 2.58 2.19
CA GLY A 109 4.68 3.58 1.18
C GLY A 109 6.11 4.11 1.30
N GLU A 110 6.92 3.55 2.20
CA GLU A 110 8.27 4.00 2.51
C GLU A 110 9.28 2.88 2.29
N LEU A 111 10.25 3.12 1.42
CA LEU A 111 11.34 2.17 1.19
C LEU A 111 12.52 2.53 2.08
N SER A 112 12.75 1.73 3.13
CA SER A 112 13.96 1.85 3.94
C SER A 112 15.10 1.08 3.27
N LEU A 113 15.91 1.74 2.46
CA LEU A 113 17.12 1.15 1.87
C LEU A 113 18.26 1.08 2.92
N SER A 114 18.83 -0.10 3.09
CA SER A 114 20.02 -0.41 3.87
C SER A 114 20.95 -1.30 3.04
N ILE A 115 22.24 -1.41 3.41
CA ILE A 115 23.21 -2.23 2.66
C ILE A 115 22.82 -3.72 2.63
N GLU A 116 21.94 -4.15 3.53
CA GLU A 116 21.44 -5.53 3.64
C GLU A 116 20.25 -5.84 2.71
N ASN A 117 19.65 -4.82 2.08
CA ASN A 117 18.49 -4.96 1.19
C ASN A 117 18.69 -4.32 -0.21
N ILE A 118 19.94 -4.00 -0.57
CA ILE A 118 20.40 -3.61 -1.93
C ILE A 118 20.86 -4.85 -2.69
#